data_AF-A0A967AMZ9-F1
#
_entry.id   AF-A0A967AMZ9-F1
#
_cell.length_a   1.000
_cell.length_b   1.000
_cell.length_c   1.000
_cell.angle_alpha   90.00
_cell.angle_beta   90.00
_cell.angle_gamma   90.00
#
_symmetry.space_group_name_H-M   'P 1'
#
loop_
_entity.id
_entity.type
_entity.pdbx_description
1 polymer ?
#
loop_
_entity_poly.entity_id
_entity_poly.type
_entity_poly.pdbx_seq_one_letter_code
_entity_poly.pdbx_strand_id
1 'polypeptide(L)'
;MSSHLQCDGFSLIEVMVAMMISGIALLGTLGAVEITSRYVQQGGLSSKALELAQGKLEAKRSIRWSSLLEDDLDYDGIVDAIMVDDGQGADVTAGDGVYTAGYERDGITLVWTIESDREKSLNTSGIVVIRAAASYSDRRGQRREAQVATMRANPNYVGLR
;
A
#
# COMPACT_ATOMS: atom_id res chain seq x y z
N MET A 1 34.75 -34.08 -55.65
CA MET A 1 33.54 -33.52 -55.02
C MET A 1 32.78 -34.67 -54.39
N SER A 2 33.10 -35.00 -53.14
CA SER A 2 32.36 -36.00 -52.35
C SER A 2 32.32 -35.50 -50.92
N SER A 3 31.20 -34.87 -50.57
CA SER A 3 30.87 -34.46 -49.21
C SER A 3 30.69 -35.71 -48.36
N HIS A 4 31.63 -35.97 -47.46
CA HIS A 4 31.45 -36.88 -46.34
C HIS A 4 30.37 -36.30 -45.44
N LEU A 5 29.12 -36.74 -45.62
CA LEU A 5 28.10 -36.63 -44.58
C LEU A 5 28.43 -37.71 -43.55
N GLN A 6 29.18 -37.32 -42.52
CA GLN A 6 29.44 -38.13 -41.34
C GLN A 6 28.10 -38.30 -40.61
N CYS A 7 27.38 -39.39 -40.88
CA CYS A 7 26.26 -39.81 -40.06
C CYS A 7 26.82 -40.48 -38.80
N ASP A 8 27.36 -39.68 -37.87
CA ASP A 8 27.64 -40.16 -36.51
C ASP A 8 26.28 -40.44 -35.85
N GLY A 9 25.96 -41.72 -35.70
CA GLY A 9 24.75 -42.15 -34.99
C GLY A 9 24.84 -41.73 -33.53
N PHE A 10 23.82 -41.02 -33.05
CA PHE A 10 23.69 -40.64 -31.64
C PHE A 10 23.84 -41.87 -30.73
N SER A 11 24.82 -41.82 -29.82
CA SER A 11 24.99 -42.86 -28.80
C SER A 11 23.87 -42.76 -27.78
N LEU A 12 23.38 -43.90 -27.28
CA LEU A 12 22.37 -43.95 -26.20
C LEU A 12 22.81 -43.11 -24.98
N ILE A 13 24.12 -43.11 -24.69
CA ILE A 13 24.74 -42.35 -23.59
C ILE A 13 24.56 -40.85 -23.80
N GLU A 14 24.71 -40.38 -25.04
CA GLU A 14 24.58 -38.96 -25.38
C GLU A 14 23.15 -38.47 -25.16
N VAL A 15 22.16 -39.29 -25.53
CA VAL A 15 20.74 -39.00 -25.32
C VAL A 15 20.39 -39.00 -23.81
N MET A 16 20.99 -39.90 -23.03
CA MET A 16 20.82 -39.93 -21.57
C MET A 16 21.43 -38.69 -20.90
N VAL A 17 22.63 -38.28 -21.32
CA VAL A 17 23.29 -37.07 -20.80
C VAL A 17 22.51 -35.81 -21.19
N ALA A 18 22.04 -35.72 -22.44
CA ALA A 18 21.23 -34.60 -22.90
C ALA A 18 19.93 -34.48 -22.08
N MET A 19 19.20 -35.58 -21.87
CA MET A 19 18.00 -35.57 -21.04
C MET A 19 18.28 -35.21 -19.58
N MET A 20 19.40 -35.64 -19.01
CA MET A 20 19.79 -35.29 -17.65
C MET A 20 20.05 -33.78 -17.51
N ILE A 21 20.82 -33.21 -18.43
CA ILE A 21 21.14 -31.78 -18.45
C ILE A 21 19.85 -30.96 -18.68
N SER A 22 19.00 -31.38 -19.63
CA SER A 22 17.71 -30.74 -19.87
C SER A 22 16.79 -30.80 -18.65
N GLY A 23 16.75 -31.94 -17.94
CA GLY A 23 15.95 -32.09 -16.72
C GLY A 23 16.37 -31.12 -15.62
N ILE A 24 17.68 -30.97 -15.38
CA ILE A 24 18.21 -30.03 -14.38
C ILE A 24 17.94 -28.58 -14.80
N ALA A 25 18.12 -28.24 -16.09
CA ALA A 25 17.86 -26.90 -16.61
C ALA A 25 16.37 -26.52 -16.51
N LEU A 26 15.45 -27.45 -16.81
CA LEU A 26 14.01 -27.24 -16.70
C LEU A 26 13.56 -27.07 -15.25
N LEU A 27 14.08 -27.89 -14.33
CA LEU A 27 13.79 -27.73 -12.90
C LEU A 27 14.33 -26.41 -12.34
N GLY A 28 15.54 -26.00 -12.74
CA GLY A 28 16.12 -24.72 -12.33
C GLY A 28 15.34 -23.50 -12.83
N THR A 29 14.88 -23.53 -14.08
CA THR A 29 14.11 -22.42 -14.68
C THR A 29 12.72 -22.30 -14.09
N LEU A 30 12.01 -23.41 -13.86
CA LEU A 30 10.69 -23.40 -13.19
C LEU A 30 10.78 -22.88 -11.75
N GLY A 31 11.80 -23.30 -10.98
CA GLY A 31 12.03 -22.79 -9.63
C GLY A 31 12.31 -21.29 -9.59
N ALA A 32 13.10 -20.77 -10.53
CA ALA A 32 13.40 -19.34 -10.62
C ALA A 32 12.16 -18.50 -10.99
N VAL A 33 11.31 -18.99 -11.90
CA VAL A 33 10.06 -18.32 -12.30
C VAL A 33 9.08 -18.26 -11.13
N GLU A 34 8.96 -19.32 -10.36
CA GLU A 34 8.06 -19.37 -9.20
C GLU A 34 8.51 -18.39 -8.10
N ILE A 35 9.80 -18.36 -7.80
CA ILE A 35 10.38 -17.42 -6.83
C ILE A 35 10.17 -15.97 -7.31
N THR A 36 10.42 -15.69 -8.58
CA THR A 36 10.27 -14.33 -9.15
C THR A 36 8.81 -13.88 -9.15
N SER A 37 7.87 -14.75 -9.53
CA SER A 37 6.43 -14.47 -9.46
C SER A 37 5.97 -14.12 -8.05
N ARG A 38 6.51 -14.80 -7.03
CA ARG A 38 6.21 -14.50 -5.62
C ARG A 38 6.67 -13.10 -5.22
N TYR A 39 7.89 -12.70 -5.59
CA TYR A 39 8.42 -11.37 -5.28
C TYR A 39 7.70 -10.25 -6.04
N VAL A 40 7.36 -10.43 -7.31
CA VAL A 40 6.68 -9.40 -8.11
C VAL A 40 5.27 -9.12 -7.56
N GLN A 41 4.52 -10.16 -7.18
CA GLN A 41 3.17 -9.96 -6.65
C GLN A 41 3.17 -9.37 -5.24
N GLN A 42 4.15 -9.73 -4.39
CA GLN A 42 4.32 -9.10 -3.08
C GLN A 42 4.76 -7.64 -3.21
N GLY A 43 5.63 -7.32 -4.16
CA GLY A 43 5.99 -5.95 -4.52
C GLY A 43 4.77 -5.14 -4.99
N GLY A 44 3.89 -5.74 -5.80
CA GLY A 44 2.68 -5.09 -6.30
C GLY A 44 1.73 -4.60 -5.21
N LEU A 45 1.41 -5.45 -4.22
CA LEU A 45 0.53 -5.05 -3.10
C LEU A 45 1.17 -3.99 -2.20
N SER A 46 2.47 -4.11 -1.93
CA SER A 46 3.19 -3.12 -1.12
C SER A 46 3.24 -1.76 -1.80
N SER A 47 3.51 -1.72 -3.10
CA SER A 47 3.52 -0.47 -3.87
C SER A 47 2.13 0.15 -3.93
N LYS A 48 1.09 -0.65 -4.17
CA LYS A 48 -0.30 -0.17 -4.21
C LYS A 48 -0.77 0.37 -2.86
N ALA A 49 -0.41 -0.30 -1.76
CA ALA A 49 -0.71 0.17 -0.41
C ALA A 49 -0.04 1.53 -0.13
N LEU A 50 1.24 1.66 -0.50
CA LEU A 50 1.97 2.92 -0.35
C LEU A 50 1.36 4.03 -1.23
N GLU A 51 1.02 3.73 -2.49
CA GLU A 51 0.38 4.66 -3.42
C GLU A 51 -0.97 5.17 -2.87
N LEU A 52 -1.80 4.28 -2.34
CA LEU A 52 -3.08 4.66 -1.72
C LEU A 52 -2.86 5.56 -0.49
N ALA A 53 -1.90 5.22 0.37
CA ALA A 53 -1.60 6.02 1.55
C ALA A 53 -1.04 7.40 1.18
N GLN A 54 -0.14 7.47 0.19
CA GLN A 54 0.41 8.72 -0.33
C GLN A 54 -0.66 9.58 -1.01
N GLY A 55 -1.48 8.99 -1.88
CA GLY A 55 -2.56 9.69 -2.56
C GLY A 55 -3.57 10.28 -1.57
N LYS A 56 -3.94 9.54 -0.52
CA LYS A 56 -4.82 10.05 0.54
C LYS A 56 -4.15 11.17 1.35
N LEU A 57 -2.86 11.05 1.66
CA LEU A 57 -2.11 12.10 2.34
C LEU A 57 -2.07 13.40 1.50
N GLU A 58 -1.80 13.29 0.20
CA GLU A 58 -1.76 14.42 -0.72
C GLU A 58 -3.14 15.08 -0.88
N ALA A 59 -4.20 14.27 -1.01
CA ALA A 59 -5.58 14.76 -1.02
C ALA A 59 -5.88 15.57 0.23
N LYS A 60 -5.67 15.01 1.43
CA LYS A 60 -5.92 15.73 2.71
C LYS A 60 -5.04 16.97 2.89
N ARG A 61 -3.81 16.95 2.40
CA ARG A 61 -2.91 18.10 2.47
C ARG A 61 -3.41 19.28 1.64
N SER A 62 -4.09 19.02 0.52
CA SER A 62 -4.56 20.05 -0.41
C SER A 62 -5.94 20.65 -0.08
N ILE A 63 -6.75 19.96 0.72
CA ILE A 63 -8.11 20.39 1.09
C ILE A 63 -8.09 21.64 1.99
N ARG A 64 -9.16 22.44 2.01
CA ARG A 64 -9.30 23.59 2.91
C ARG A 64 -9.39 23.15 4.37
N TRP A 65 -8.89 23.97 5.30
CA TRP A 65 -8.94 23.64 6.74
C TRP A 65 -10.35 23.33 7.25
N SER A 66 -11.37 24.06 6.79
CA SER A 66 -12.77 23.88 7.18
C SER A 66 -13.36 22.53 6.77
N SER A 67 -12.84 21.90 5.72
CA SER A 67 -13.33 20.63 5.17
C SER A 67 -12.34 19.50 5.42
N LEU A 68 -11.39 19.67 6.35
CA LEU A 68 -10.35 18.68 6.58
C LEU A 68 -10.92 17.34 7.08
N LEU A 69 -12.06 17.38 7.78
CA LEU A 69 -12.78 16.21 8.28
C LEU A 69 -13.75 15.59 7.26
N GLU A 70 -13.92 16.23 6.11
CA GLU A 70 -14.83 15.76 5.06
C GLU A 70 -14.00 15.04 4.00
N ASP A 71 -14.54 13.94 3.49
CA ASP A 71 -14.00 13.20 2.37
C ASP A 71 -15.11 12.92 1.36
N ASP A 72 -14.84 13.36 0.14
CA ASP A 72 -15.49 12.89 -1.08
C ASP A 72 -14.56 11.80 -1.66
N LEU A 73 -15.00 10.54 -1.61
CA LEU A 73 -14.15 9.39 -1.92
C LEU A 73 -14.21 9.02 -3.40
N ASP A 74 -15.28 9.38 -4.10
CA ASP A 74 -15.48 9.14 -5.53
C ASP A 74 -15.31 10.38 -6.42
N TYR A 75 -15.10 11.55 -5.80
CA TYR A 75 -14.92 12.86 -6.43
C TYR A 75 -16.16 13.36 -7.17
N ASP A 76 -17.37 12.98 -6.75
CA ASP A 76 -18.62 13.44 -7.34
C ASP A 76 -19.13 14.78 -6.78
N GLY A 77 -18.43 15.33 -5.78
CA GLY A 77 -18.75 16.56 -5.08
C GLY A 77 -19.62 16.37 -3.84
N ILE A 78 -19.96 15.13 -3.48
CA ILE A 78 -20.74 14.77 -2.30
C ILE A 78 -19.79 14.21 -1.24
N VAL A 79 -20.06 14.53 0.03
CA VAL A 79 -19.27 13.98 1.14
C VAL A 79 -19.73 12.55 1.42
N ASP A 80 -18.82 11.60 1.19
CA ASP A 80 -19.01 10.17 1.45
C ASP A 80 -18.65 9.77 2.87
N ALA A 81 -17.62 10.41 3.43
CA ALA A 81 -17.10 10.09 4.74
C ALA A 81 -16.83 11.35 5.56
N ILE A 82 -17.31 11.33 6.81
CA ILE A 82 -17.04 12.34 7.82
C ILE A 82 -16.15 11.69 8.87
N MET A 83 -14.99 12.30 9.10
CA MET A 83 -14.06 11.88 10.15
C MET A 83 -14.60 12.33 11.50
N VAL A 84 -14.76 11.38 12.41
CA VAL A 84 -15.31 11.61 13.75
C VAL A 84 -14.27 11.16 14.79
N ASP A 85 -14.32 11.84 15.93
CA ASP A 85 -13.62 11.51 17.16
C ASP A 85 -14.69 10.98 18.14
N ASP A 86 -15.00 9.69 18.03
CA ASP A 86 -16.11 9.01 18.72
C ASP A 86 -15.70 7.74 19.47
N GLY A 87 -14.42 7.39 19.45
CA GLY A 87 -13.86 6.17 20.05
C GLY A 87 -14.36 4.89 19.39
N GLN A 88 -14.79 4.94 18.12
CA GLN A 88 -15.25 3.77 17.37
C GLN A 88 -14.33 3.41 16.20
N GLY A 89 -14.35 2.12 15.86
CA GLY A 89 -13.63 1.60 14.69
C GLY A 89 -12.12 1.73 14.83
N ALA A 90 -11.53 2.62 14.03
CA ALA A 90 -10.10 2.91 14.07
C ALA A 90 -9.74 4.09 14.99
N ASP A 91 -10.74 4.82 15.49
CA ASP A 91 -10.58 5.73 16.61
C ASP A 91 -10.74 4.93 17.93
N VAL A 92 -9.75 5.05 18.80
CA VAL A 92 -9.63 4.25 20.02
C VAL A 92 -10.22 4.98 21.23
N THR A 93 -10.18 6.31 21.24
CA THR A 93 -10.53 7.12 22.42
C THR A 93 -11.36 8.33 22.02
N ALA A 94 -12.64 8.32 22.38
CA ALA A 94 -13.51 9.46 22.12
C ALA A 94 -13.05 10.74 22.85
N GLY A 95 -13.01 11.84 22.11
CA GLY A 95 -12.69 13.19 22.60
C GLY A 95 -11.19 13.45 22.77
N ASP A 96 -10.30 12.64 22.22
CA ASP A 96 -8.85 12.83 22.33
C ASP A 96 -8.28 13.77 21.23
N GLY A 97 -9.12 14.22 20.29
CA GLY A 97 -8.70 15.05 19.17
C GLY A 97 -8.12 14.26 17.99
N VAL A 98 -8.33 12.94 17.96
CA VAL A 98 -7.92 12.03 16.91
C VAL A 98 -9.13 11.65 16.05
N TYR A 99 -9.29 12.35 14.93
CA TYR A 99 -10.37 12.09 14.00
C TYR A 99 -9.95 11.01 13.01
N THR A 100 -10.77 9.99 12.80
CA THR A 100 -10.40 8.87 11.92
C THR A 100 -11.49 8.55 10.89
N ALA A 101 -11.08 8.13 9.70
CA ALA A 101 -11.94 7.48 8.71
C ALA A 101 -11.14 6.45 7.91
N GLY A 102 -11.85 5.59 7.18
CA GLY A 102 -11.22 4.56 6.37
C GLY A 102 -12.16 3.97 5.33
N TYR A 103 -11.57 3.31 4.35
CA TYR A 103 -12.29 2.45 3.41
C TYR A 103 -11.45 1.24 3.03
N GLU A 104 -12.11 0.21 2.51
CA GLU A 104 -11.44 -0.95 1.94
C GLU A 104 -11.55 -0.92 0.41
N ARG A 105 -10.42 -1.13 -0.29
CA ARG A 105 -10.39 -1.24 -1.75
C ARG A 105 -9.38 -2.31 -2.15
N ASP A 106 -9.83 -3.28 -2.95
CA ASP A 106 -9.00 -4.37 -3.50
C ASP A 106 -8.22 -5.16 -2.43
N GLY A 107 -8.83 -5.41 -1.27
CA GLY A 107 -8.21 -6.13 -0.14
C GLY A 107 -7.15 -5.33 0.62
N ILE A 108 -7.09 -4.01 0.39
CA ILE A 108 -6.29 -3.06 1.15
C ILE A 108 -7.24 -2.20 1.97
N THR A 109 -7.10 -2.23 3.29
CA THR A 109 -7.81 -1.33 4.21
C THR A 109 -6.98 -0.07 4.39
N LEU A 110 -7.48 1.05 3.87
CA LEU A 110 -6.88 2.36 4.07
C LEU A 110 -7.60 3.06 5.22
N VAL A 111 -6.84 3.50 6.21
CA VAL A 111 -7.29 4.33 7.34
C VAL A 111 -6.49 5.61 7.32
N TRP A 112 -7.14 6.75 7.51
CA TRP A 112 -6.45 8.03 7.69
C TRP A 112 -6.97 8.73 8.93
N THR A 113 -6.07 9.46 9.55
CA THR A 113 -6.24 10.05 10.87
C THR A 113 -5.75 11.49 10.85
N ILE A 114 -6.50 12.36 11.52
CA ILE A 114 -6.11 13.73 11.78
C ILE A 114 -6.03 13.90 13.30
N GLU A 115 -4.83 14.19 13.78
CA GLU A 115 -4.55 14.39 15.18
C GLU A 115 -4.27 15.88 15.41
N SER A 116 -4.98 16.51 16.34
CA SER A 116 -4.71 17.89 16.78
C SER A 116 -3.65 17.93 17.88
N ASP A 117 -2.72 18.88 17.79
CA ASP A 117 -1.62 19.12 18.76
C ASP A 117 -2.08 19.40 20.21
N ARG A 118 -3.36 19.72 20.40
CA ARG A 118 -3.96 19.91 21.73
C ARG A 118 -5.21 19.05 21.83
N GLU A 119 -5.52 18.58 23.04
CA GLU A 119 -6.73 17.83 23.44
C GLU A 119 -8.05 18.59 23.19
N LYS A 120 -8.07 19.57 22.29
CA LYS A 120 -9.24 20.34 21.89
C LYS A 120 -9.33 20.43 20.38
N SER A 121 -10.56 20.20 19.92
CA SER A 121 -11.12 20.46 18.60
C SER A 121 -10.22 21.21 17.60
N LEU A 122 -10.18 20.68 16.38
CA LEU A 122 -9.49 21.20 15.19
C LEU A 122 -9.53 22.72 14.99
N ASN A 123 -10.61 23.39 15.38
CA ASN A 123 -10.77 24.84 15.24
C ASN A 123 -9.80 25.64 16.12
N THR A 124 -9.33 25.06 17.21
CA THR A 124 -8.42 25.70 18.18
C THR A 124 -6.97 25.23 18.05
N SER A 125 -6.71 24.25 17.18
CA SER A 125 -5.36 23.72 16.99
C SER A 125 -4.55 24.59 16.03
N GLY A 126 -3.28 24.83 16.38
CA GLY A 126 -2.33 25.51 15.51
C GLY A 126 -1.68 24.59 14.48
N ILE A 127 -1.59 23.29 14.78
CA ILE A 127 -0.99 22.25 13.94
C ILE A 127 -1.84 20.99 14.01
N VAL A 128 -1.90 20.26 12.90
CA VAL A 128 -2.44 18.91 12.84
C VAL A 128 -1.43 17.96 12.23
N VAL A 129 -1.42 16.72 12.70
CA VAL A 129 -0.74 15.60 12.04
C VAL A 129 -1.78 14.87 11.21
N ILE A 130 -1.51 14.75 9.91
CA ILE A 130 -2.31 13.95 8.99
C ILE A 130 -1.54 12.66 8.75
N ARG A 131 -2.15 11.52 9.06
CA ARG A 131 -1.58 10.18 8.89
C ARG A 131 -2.47 9.37 7.95
N ALA A 132 -1.86 8.59 7.07
CA ALA A 132 -2.56 7.59 6.26
C ALA A 132 -1.83 6.26 6.38
N ALA A 133 -2.57 5.20 6.67
CA ALA A 133 -2.09 3.85 6.87
C ALA A 133 -2.90 2.89 5.98
N ALA A 134 -2.22 2.23 5.05
CA ALA A 134 -2.79 1.20 4.20
C ALA A 134 -2.32 -0.17 4.68
N SER A 135 -3.25 -0.99 5.13
CA SER A 135 -2.97 -2.34 5.64
C SER A 135 -3.52 -3.42 4.71
N TYR A 136 -2.75 -4.49 4.52
CA TYR A 136 -3.09 -5.60 3.65
C TYR A 136 -2.54 -6.92 4.23
N SER A 137 -3.13 -8.04 3.84
CA SER A 137 -2.61 -9.36 4.20
C SER A 137 -1.67 -9.87 3.12
N ASP A 138 -0.47 -10.29 3.49
CA ASP A 138 0.39 -11.03 2.56
C ASP A 138 -0.10 -12.46 2.37
N ARG A 139 0.52 -13.20 1.44
CA ARG A 139 0.14 -14.59 1.13
C ARG A 139 0.30 -15.58 2.29
N ARG A 140 1.06 -15.21 3.33
CA ARG A 140 1.22 -15.99 4.56
C ARG A 140 0.18 -15.61 5.61
N GLY A 141 -0.76 -14.73 5.27
CA GLY A 141 -1.75 -14.17 6.18
C GLY A 141 -1.16 -13.15 7.15
N GLN A 142 0.09 -12.72 6.95
CA GLN A 142 0.67 -11.70 7.82
C GLN A 142 0.18 -10.32 7.39
N ARG A 143 -0.35 -9.57 8.36
CA ARG A 143 -0.75 -8.19 8.14
C ARG A 143 0.50 -7.34 7.94
N ARG A 144 0.53 -6.62 6.82
CA ARG A 144 1.52 -5.60 6.47
C ARG A 144 0.83 -4.25 6.45
N GLU A 145 1.59 -3.21 6.74
CA GLU A 145 1.10 -1.84 6.73
C GLU A 145 2.13 -0.93 6.06
N ALA A 146 1.64 -0.05 5.18
CA ALA A 146 2.39 1.08 4.66
C ALA A 146 1.78 2.35 5.27
N GLN A 147 2.61 3.15 5.93
CA GLN A 147 2.16 4.35 6.64
C GLN A 147 2.94 5.57 6.19
N VAL A 148 2.24 6.68 5.99
CA VAL A 148 2.81 8.00 5.70
C VAL A 148 2.14 9.04 6.58
N ALA A 149 2.88 10.11 6.90
CA ALA A 149 2.36 11.20 7.71
C ALA A 149 2.95 12.54 7.30
N THR A 150 2.21 13.62 7.57
CA THR A 150 2.69 14.99 7.41
C THR A 150 2.10 15.89 8.48
N MET A 151 2.77 17.01 8.75
CA MET A 151 2.26 18.07 9.60
C MET A 151 1.73 19.22 8.76
N ARG A 152 0.61 19.79 9.19
CA ARG A 152 0.00 20.96 8.55
C ARG A 152 -0.34 22.02 9.58
N ALA A 153 0.08 23.25 9.33
CA ALA A 153 -0.28 24.40 10.15
C ALA A 153 -1.68 24.91 9.80
N ASN A 154 -2.42 25.35 10.82
CA ASN A 154 -3.71 26.01 10.67
C ASN A 154 -3.50 27.46 10.23
N PRO A 155 -3.92 27.86 9.01
CA PRO A 155 -3.74 29.24 8.54
C PRO A 155 -4.57 30.25 9.33
N ASN A 156 -5.63 29.81 10.01
CA ASN A 156 -6.54 30.68 10.77
C ASN A 156 -6.14 30.81 12.25
N TYR A 157 -5.06 30.15 12.68
CA TYR A 157 -4.64 30.16 14.08
C TYR A 157 -3.92 31.47 14.42
N VAL A 158 -4.44 32.16 15.45
CA VAL A 158 -3.95 33.47 15.90
C VAL A 158 -3.26 33.44 17.27
N GLY A 159 -2.98 32.25 17.82
CA GLY A 159 -2.40 32.09 19.16
C GLY A 159 -3.42 32.13 20.29
N LEU A 160 -3.02 31.71 21.50
CA LEU A 160 -3.74 32.12 22.71
C LEU A 160 -3.48 33.61 22.92
N ARG A 161 -4.56 34.40 23.00
CA ARG A 161 -4.50 35.73 23.60
C ARG A 161 -4.49 35.62 25.11
#